data_AF-A0A6A8GAW4-F1
#
_entry.id   AF-A0A6A8GAW4-F1
#
_cell.length_a   1.000
_cell.length_b   1.000
_cell.length_c   1.000
_cell.angle_alpha   90.00
_cell.angle_beta   90.00
_cell.angle_gamma   90.00
#
_symmetry.space_group_name_H-M   'P 1'
#
loop_
_entity.id
_entity.type
_entity.pdbx_description
1 polymer ?
#
loop_
_entity_poly.entity_id
_entity_poly.type
_entity_poly.pdbx_seq_one_letter_code
_entity_poly.pdbx_strand_id
1 'polypeptide(L)'
;MGYYADAGSHRDEVSFPAYGPIDSLFGFVVFYIFIERATPTIVDVFSTVTAMAPSTIGFGLAGLLWFIFVVTVLDVGRRQLAAVGVGSDDSIAESNRQRGVPSVPRALFYLGVVAIGGVVAVLTFETAVETGIDMIRIVGTLDTSGFDLVGFVVMILFFVSFGAATRALDRVVIGGVRALLSW
;
A
#
# COMPACT_ATOMS: atom_id res chain seq x y z
N MET A 1 40.05 14.29 -37.15
CA MET A 1 40.50 13.48 -35.99
C MET A 1 39.28 13.27 -35.11
N GLY A 2 38.60 12.14 -35.29
CA GLY A 2 37.37 11.81 -34.56
C GLY A 2 37.71 11.25 -33.19
N TYR A 3 37.21 11.90 -32.15
CA TYR A 3 37.17 11.33 -30.81
C TYR A 3 36.02 10.33 -30.77
N TYR A 4 36.36 9.04 -30.83
CA TYR A 4 35.44 7.98 -30.40
C TYR A 4 35.23 8.16 -28.89
N ALA A 5 34.02 8.57 -28.52
CA ALA A 5 33.55 8.39 -27.16
C ALA A 5 33.53 6.89 -26.89
N ASP A 6 34.39 6.49 -25.96
CA ASP A 6 34.39 5.18 -25.32
C ASP A 6 32.98 4.93 -24.78
N ALA A 7 32.19 4.17 -25.54
CA ALA A 7 30.89 3.67 -25.12
C ALA A 7 31.19 2.61 -24.06
N GLY A 8 31.49 3.09 -22.85
CA GLY A 8 31.56 2.27 -21.66
C GLY A 8 30.26 1.48 -21.63
N SER A 9 30.39 0.18 -21.87
CA SER A 9 29.33 -0.80 -21.77
C SER A 9 28.68 -0.62 -20.41
N HIS A 10 27.56 0.11 -20.38
CA HIS A 10 26.67 0.10 -19.24
C HIS A 10 26.17 -1.33 -19.17
N ARG A 11 26.85 -2.16 -18.39
CA ARG A 11 26.25 -3.39 -17.91
C ARG A 11 24.95 -2.94 -17.27
N ASP A 12 23.85 -3.35 -17.86
CA ASP A 12 22.50 -3.10 -17.33
C ASP A 12 22.41 -3.76 -15.96
N GLU A 13 22.84 -3.04 -14.93
CA GLU A 13 22.70 -3.47 -13.54
C GLU A 13 21.21 -3.41 -13.21
N VAL A 14 20.63 -4.60 -13.22
CA VAL A 14 19.26 -4.92 -12.83
C VAL A 14 18.99 -4.36 -11.43
N SER A 15 18.05 -3.41 -11.32
CA SER A 15 17.70 -2.78 -10.03
C SER A 15 16.66 -3.61 -9.27
N PHE A 16 17.03 -4.86 -9.01
CA PHE A 16 16.19 -5.84 -8.32
C PHE A 16 16.56 -5.93 -6.84
N PRO A 17 15.58 -6.01 -5.92
CA PRO A 17 14.12 -5.99 -6.14
C PRO A 17 13.56 -4.57 -6.39
N ALA A 18 12.38 -4.45 -7.02
CA ALA A 18 11.65 -3.17 -7.11
C ALA A 18 11.05 -2.74 -5.77
N TYR A 19 10.91 -1.41 -5.56
CA TYR A 19 10.16 -0.83 -4.45
C TYR A 19 8.66 -1.12 -4.58
N GLY A 20 7.95 -1.14 -3.45
CA GLY A 20 6.50 -1.33 -3.35
C GLY A 20 5.99 -2.67 -2.76
N PRO A 21 6.74 -3.79 -2.70
CA PRO A 21 6.22 -5.04 -2.14
C PRO A 21 5.79 -4.93 -0.69
N ILE A 22 6.58 -4.24 0.14
CA ILE A 22 6.28 -4.11 1.58
C ILE A 22 5.05 -3.22 1.77
N ASP A 23 5.02 -2.09 1.05
CA ASP A 23 3.88 -1.17 1.07
C ASP A 23 2.58 -1.86 0.63
N SER A 24 2.63 -2.65 -0.44
CA SER A 24 1.48 -3.39 -0.97
C SER A 24 1.01 -4.48 0.01
N LEU A 25 1.94 -5.20 0.63
CA LEU A 25 1.61 -6.24 1.61
C LEU A 25 0.90 -5.66 2.83
N PHE A 26 1.49 -4.64 3.45
CA PHE A 26 0.90 -4.01 4.63
C PHE A 26 -0.44 -3.35 4.28
N GLY A 27 -0.54 -2.67 3.12
CA GLY A 27 -1.79 -2.09 2.64
C GLY A 27 -2.89 -3.14 2.48
N PHE A 28 -2.58 -4.29 1.87
CA PHE A 28 -3.52 -5.39 1.73
C PHE A 28 -3.96 -5.97 3.08
N VAL A 29 -3.03 -6.14 4.03
CA VAL A 29 -3.35 -6.66 5.38
C VAL A 29 -4.30 -5.71 6.13
N VAL A 30 -4.01 -4.41 6.13
CA VAL A 30 -4.91 -3.41 6.77
C VAL A 30 -6.28 -3.41 6.11
N PHE A 31 -6.33 -3.45 4.78
CA PHE A 31 -7.58 -3.55 4.03
C PHE A 31 -8.36 -4.82 4.38
N TYR A 32 -7.70 -5.97 4.44
CA TYR A 32 -8.30 -7.23 4.82
C TYR A 32 -8.91 -7.17 6.23
N ILE A 33 -8.15 -6.69 7.21
CA ILE A 33 -8.63 -6.56 8.60
C ILE A 33 -9.83 -5.60 8.67
N PHE A 34 -9.77 -4.48 7.93
CA PHE A 34 -10.89 -3.55 7.87
C PHE A 34 -12.14 -4.21 7.30
N ILE A 35 -12.03 -4.90 6.16
CA ILE A 35 -13.18 -5.60 5.55
C ILE A 35 -13.71 -6.70 6.47
N GLU A 36 -12.84 -7.49 7.10
CA GLU A 36 -13.24 -8.54 8.05
C GLU A 36 -14.09 -7.96 9.18
N ARG A 37 -13.64 -6.86 9.79
CA ARG A 37 -14.36 -6.17 10.88
C ARG A 37 -15.60 -5.43 10.40
N ALA A 38 -15.57 -4.86 9.18
CA ALA A 38 -16.70 -4.14 8.61
C ALA A 38 -17.78 -5.06 8.04
N THR A 39 -17.46 -6.33 7.77
CA THR A 39 -18.38 -7.29 7.11
C THR A 39 -19.74 -7.39 7.81
N PRO A 40 -19.84 -7.53 9.14
CA PRO A 40 -21.14 -7.58 9.81
C PRO A 40 -21.98 -6.32 9.55
N THR A 41 -21.37 -5.14 9.65
CA THR A 41 -22.03 -3.85 9.40
C THR A 41 -22.44 -3.69 7.94
N ILE A 42 -21.57 -4.05 6.99
CA ILE A 42 -21.89 -4.00 5.56
C ILE A 42 -23.07 -4.93 5.26
N VAL A 43 -23.04 -6.16 5.75
CA VAL A 43 -24.10 -7.14 5.52
C VAL A 43 -25.43 -6.67 6.11
N ASP A 44 -25.42 -6.14 7.33
CA ASP A 44 -26.61 -5.60 8.00
C ASP A 44 -27.24 -4.43 7.22
N VAL A 45 -26.43 -3.41 6.92
CA VAL A 45 -26.88 -2.20 6.22
C VAL A 45 -27.37 -2.51 4.81
N PHE A 46 -26.57 -3.23 4.02
CA PHE A 46 -26.91 -3.48 2.63
C PHE A 46 -28.04 -4.50 2.47
N SER A 47 -28.17 -5.50 3.36
CA SER A 47 -29.31 -6.43 3.27
C SER A 47 -30.63 -5.71 3.52
N THR A 48 -30.62 -4.73 4.43
CA THR A 48 -31.78 -3.88 4.72
C THR A 48 -32.13 -2.95 3.56
N VAL A 49 -31.13 -2.24 3.00
CA VAL A 49 -31.35 -1.23 1.96
C VAL A 49 -31.67 -1.86 0.59
N THR A 50 -31.06 -2.99 0.26
CA THR A 50 -31.19 -3.63 -1.05
C THR A 50 -32.15 -4.82 -1.09
N ALA A 51 -32.69 -5.23 0.07
CA ALA A 51 -33.50 -6.43 0.25
C ALA A 51 -32.83 -7.73 -0.25
N MET A 52 -31.50 -7.73 -0.37
CA MET A 52 -30.72 -8.92 -0.76
C MET A 52 -30.48 -9.84 0.43
N ALA A 53 -30.32 -11.14 0.15
CA ALA A 53 -29.94 -12.10 1.18
C ALA A 53 -28.55 -11.78 1.74
N PRO A 54 -28.33 -11.85 3.07
CA PRO A 54 -27.03 -11.62 3.71
C PRO A 54 -25.89 -12.43 3.09
N SER A 55 -26.16 -13.67 2.70
CA SER A 55 -25.19 -14.56 2.05
C SER A 55 -24.73 -14.05 0.68
N THR A 56 -25.60 -13.35 -0.06
CA THR A 56 -25.26 -12.77 -1.37
C THR A 56 -24.29 -11.62 -1.21
N ILE A 57 -24.50 -10.75 -0.21
CA ILE A 57 -23.60 -9.64 0.11
C ILE A 57 -22.26 -10.17 0.62
N GLY A 58 -22.29 -11.15 1.54
CA GLY A 58 -21.08 -11.80 2.03
C GLY A 58 -20.27 -12.48 0.91
N PHE A 59 -20.94 -13.16 -0.02
CA PHE A 59 -20.29 -13.74 -1.19
C PHE A 59 -19.69 -12.67 -2.11
N GLY A 60 -20.39 -11.56 -2.34
CA GLY A 60 -19.89 -10.42 -3.12
C GLY A 60 -18.64 -9.79 -2.49
N LEU A 61 -18.63 -9.60 -1.16
CA LEU A 61 -17.47 -9.12 -0.42
C LEU A 61 -16.27 -10.06 -0.54
N ALA A 62 -16.50 -11.38 -0.41
CA ALA A 62 -15.45 -12.37 -0.58
C ALA A 62 -14.88 -12.35 -2.02
N GLY A 63 -15.75 -12.24 -3.03
CA GLY A 63 -15.34 -12.11 -4.43
C GLY A 63 -14.50 -10.85 -4.67
N LEU A 64 -14.91 -9.71 -4.09
CA LEU A 64 -14.18 -8.46 -4.17
C LEU A 64 -12.79 -8.55 -3.52
N LEU A 65 -12.70 -9.15 -2.32
CA LEU A 65 -11.44 -9.41 -1.63
C LEU A 65 -10.48 -10.24 -2.49
N TRP A 66 -10.97 -11.35 -3.05
CA TRP A 66 -10.18 -12.19 -3.94
C TRP A 66 -9.72 -11.46 -5.19
N PHE A 67 -10.60 -10.67 -5.80
CA PHE A 67 -10.25 -9.86 -6.97
C PHE A 67 -9.12 -8.88 -6.65
N ILE A 68 -9.26 -8.11 -5.55
CA ILE A 68 -8.24 -7.15 -5.12
C ILE A 68 -6.92 -7.85 -4.79
N PHE A 69 -6.97 -9.00 -4.11
CA PHE A 69 -5.79 -9.81 -3.82
C PHE A 69 -5.06 -10.21 -5.11
N VAL A 70 -5.78 -10.77 -6.08
CA VAL A 70 -5.21 -11.20 -7.36
C VAL A 70 -4.60 -10.02 -8.11
N VAL A 71 -5.31 -8.89 -8.22
CA VAL A 71 -4.79 -7.68 -8.88
C VAL A 71 -3.54 -7.17 -8.18
N THR A 72 -3.51 -7.17 -6.85
CA THR A 72 -2.34 -6.74 -6.07
C THR A 72 -1.12 -7.63 -6.33
N VAL A 73 -1.31 -8.96 -6.31
CA VAL A 73 -0.24 -9.92 -6.59
C VAL A 73 0.28 -9.76 -8.03
N LEU A 74 -0.61 -9.57 -9.00
CA LEU A 74 -0.23 -9.37 -10.40
C LEU A 74 0.51 -8.05 -10.61
N ASP A 75 0.09 -6.96 -9.95
CA ASP A 75 0.77 -5.66 -10.02
C ASP A 75 2.17 -5.74 -9.41
N VAL A 76 2.32 -6.34 -8.22
CA VAL A 76 3.62 -6.59 -7.60
C VAL A 76 4.49 -7.45 -8.52
N GLY A 77 3.95 -8.52 -9.08
CA GLY A 77 4.65 -9.39 -10.03
C GLY A 77 5.12 -8.62 -11.27
N ARG A 78 4.25 -7.80 -11.87
CA ARG A 78 4.59 -6.94 -13.02
C ARG A 78 5.72 -5.96 -12.69
N ARG A 79 5.69 -5.32 -11.51
CA ARG A 79 6.74 -4.40 -11.07
C ARG A 79 8.07 -5.10 -10.85
N GLN A 80 8.07 -6.32 -10.31
CA GLN A 80 9.29 -7.12 -10.16
C GLN A 80 9.85 -7.57 -11.51
N LEU A 81 8.99 -7.97 -12.46
CA LEU A 81 9.42 -8.31 -13.82
C LEU A 81 10.04 -7.08 -14.53
N ALA A 82 9.43 -5.90 -14.39
CA ALA A 82 9.97 -4.66 -14.95
C ALA A 82 11.34 -4.29 -14.35
N ALA A 83 11.58 -4.62 -13.08
CA ALA A 83 12.88 -4.45 -12.44
C ALA A 83 13.99 -5.31 -13.05
N VAL A 84 13.63 -6.48 -13.59
CA VAL A 84 14.52 -7.42 -14.29
C VAL A 84 14.59 -7.13 -15.80
N GLY A 85 13.95 -6.04 -16.27
CA GLY A 85 13.95 -5.64 -17.69
C GLY A 85 12.88 -6.32 -18.53
N VAL A 86 11.90 -7.00 -17.92
CA VAL A 86 10.79 -7.67 -18.61
C VAL A 86 9.53 -6.82 -18.49
N GLY A 87 9.06 -6.25 -19.60
CA GLY A 87 7.82 -5.45 -19.63
C GLY A 87 7.82 -4.39 -20.73
N SER A 88 6.87 -3.47 -20.66
CA SER A 88 6.82 -2.30 -21.56
C SER A 88 7.98 -1.34 -21.29
N ASP A 89 8.43 -0.62 -22.32
CA ASP A 89 9.54 0.35 -22.22
C ASP A 89 9.28 1.41 -21.15
N ASP A 90 8.03 1.88 -21.01
CA ASP A 90 7.62 2.84 -19.97
C ASP A 90 7.83 2.30 -18.55
N SER A 91 7.47 1.04 -18.30
CA SER A 91 7.64 0.42 -16.98
C SER A 91 9.10 0.15 -16.63
N ILE A 92 9.94 -0.11 -17.65
CA ILE A 92 11.38 -0.29 -17.48
C ILE A 92 12.03 1.08 -17.19
N ALA A 93 11.62 2.14 -17.90
CA ALA A 93 12.09 3.51 -17.67
C ALA A 93 11.74 4.02 -16.27
N GLU A 94 10.55 3.73 -15.76
CA GLU A 94 10.13 4.11 -14.41
C GLU A 94 10.93 3.38 -13.31
N SER A 95 11.18 2.08 -13.49
CA SER A 95 12.05 1.29 -12.60
C SER A 95 13.47 1.84 -12.55
N ASN A 96 14.04 2.19 -13.71
CA ASN A 96 15.38 2.76 -13.81
C ASN A 96 15.51 4.14 -13.13
N ARG A 97 14.45 4.97 -13.14
CA ARG A 97 14.44 6.24 -12.39
C ARG A 97 14.47 6.03 -10.87
N GLN A 98 14.00 4.88 -10.39
CA GLN A 98 14.02 4.51 -8.98
C GLN A 98 15.30 3.74 -8.57
N ARG A 99 16.37 3.76 -9.38
CA ARG A 99 17.65 3.08 -9.11
C ARG A 99 18.40 3.52 -7.86
N GLY A 100 18.18 4.75 -7.39
CA GLY A 100 19.02 5.34 -6.34
C GLY A 100 18.95 4.59 -5.01
N VAL A 101 20.06 3.95 -4.60
CA VAL A 101 20.27 3.50 -3.22
C VAL A 101 20.19 4.73 -2.31
N PRO A 102 19.39 4.72 -1.23
CA PRO A 102 19.28 5.87 -0.34
C PRO A 102 20.64 6.22 0.28
N SER A 103 21.03 7.49 0.25
CA SER A 103 22.20 7.95 1.02
C SER A 103 21.98 7.72 2.52
N VAL A 104 23.05 7.47 3.28
CA VAL A 104 22.98 7.18 4.74
C VAL A 104 22.09 8.16 5.54
N PRO A 105 22.14 9.49 5.31
CA PRO A 105 21.23 10.42 5.99
C PRO A 105 19.75 10.23 5.62
N ARG A 106 19.45 9.84 4.38
CA ARG A 106 18.08 9.53 3.94
C ARG A 106 17.58 8.22 4.55
N ALA A 107 18.44 7.21 4.70
CA ALA A 107 18.08 5.96 5.36
C ALA A 107 17.70 6.19 6.84
N LEU A 108 18.48 7.01 7.56
CA LEU A 108 18.18 7.41 8.94
C LEU A 108 16.86 8.21 9.04
N PHE A 109 16.62 9.13 8.10
CA PHE A 109 15.35 9.85 8.03
C PHE A 109 14.16 8.90 7.82
N TYR A 110 14.27 7.94 6.90
CA TYR A 110 13.23 6.94 6.69
C TYR A 110 13.00 6.07 7.92
N LEU A 111 14.05 5.67 8.64
CA LEU A 111 13.89 4.95 9.91
C LEU A 111 13.11 5.78 10.95
N GLY A 112 13.40 7.09 11.04
CA GLY A 112 12.64 8.01 11.88
C GLY A 112 11.15 8.06 11.49
N VAL A 113 10.86 8.14 10.18
CA VAL A 113 9.49 8.12 9.65
C VAL A 113 8.78 6.79 9.94
N VAL A 114 9.48 5.66 9.79
CA VAL A 114 8.94 4.33 10.13
C VAL A 114 8.58 4.27 11.61
N ALA A 115 9.48 4.70 12.50
CA ALA A 115 9.26 4.64 13.94
C ALA A 115 8.10 5.55 14.38
N ILE A 116 8.14 6.82 13.99
CA ILE A 116 7.12 7.80 14.40
C ILE A 116 5.78 7.49 13.73
N GLY A 117 5.78 7.30 12.41
CA GLY A 117 4.57 6.99 11.65
C GLY A 117 3.95 5.67 12.06
N GLY A 118 4.76 4.64 12.31
CA GLY A 118 4.29 3.34 12.79
C GLY A 118 3.65 3.42 14.17
N VAL A 119 4.26 4.14 15.12
CA VAL A 119 3.67 4.34 16.46
C VAL A 119 2.34 5.08 16.36
N VAL A 120 2.29 6.18 15.61
CA VAL A 120 1.03 6.93 15.42
C VAL A 120 -0.02 6.05 14.75
N ALA A 121 0.35 5.27 13.73
CA ALA A 121 -0.58 4.36 13.06
C ALA A 121 -1.14 3.30 14.02
N VAL A 122 -0.31 2.67 14.86
CA VAL A 122 -0.77 1.68 15.85
C VAL A 122 -1.72 2.31 16.87
N LEU A 123 -1.41 3.51 17.36
CA LEU A 123 -2.23 4.19 18.36
C LEU A 123 -3.58 4.66 17.80
N THR A 124 -3.64 4.95 16.50
CA THR A 124 -4.85 5.46 15.83
C THR A 124 -5.64 4.37 15.11
N PHE A 125 -5.09 3.15 14.99
CA PHE A 125 -5.66 2.05 14.21
C PHE A 125 -7.09 1.70 14.64
N GLU A 126 -7.31 1.45 15.93
CA GLU A 126 -8.62 1.00 16.42
C GLU A 126 -9.69 2.05 16.15
N THR A 127 -9.44 3.31 16.54
CA THR A 127 -10.34 4.43 16.28
C THR A 127 -10.58 4.65 14.78
N ALA A 128 -9.56 4.49 13.94
CA ALA A 128 -9.69 4.63 12.49
C ALA A 128 -10.60 3.54 11.90
N VAL A 129 -10.45 2.30 12.35
CA VAL A 129 -11.29 1.18 11.92
C VAL A 129 -12.73 1.38 12.37
N GLU A 130 -12.95 1.71 13.64
CA GLU A 130 -14.30 1.98 14.19
C GLU A 130 -14.98 3.12 13.42
N THR A 131 -14.28 4.24 13.23
CA THR A 131 -14.79 5.40 12.47
C THR A 131 -15.14 5.00 11.03
N GLY A 132 -14.30 4.21 10.38
CA GLY A 132 -14.57 3.75 9.01
C GLY A 132 -15.82 2.87 8.93
N ILE A 133 -16.05 2.01 9.93
CA ILE A 133 -17.25 1.17 10.03
C ILE A 133 -18.50 2.04 10.28
N ASP A 134 -18.42 3.03 11.17
CA ASP A 134 -19.51 3.96 11.42
C ASP A 134 -19.85 4.77 10.16
N MET A 135 -18.85 5.16 9.39
CA MET A 135 -19.04 5.88 8.13
C MET A 135 -19.77 5.04 7.08
N ILE A 136 -19.55 3.72 7.02
CA ILE A 136 -20.34 2.81 6.18
C ILE A 136 -21.82 2.90 6.55
N ARG A 137 -22.13 2.93 7.85
CA ARG A 137 -23.50 3.06 8.33
C ARG A 137 -24.12 4.40 7.93
N ILE A 138 -23.41 5.51 8.19
CA ILE A 138 -23.84 6.87 7.82
C ILE A 138 -24.14 6.96 6.32
N VAL A 139 -23.25 6.45 5.48
CA VAL A 139 -23.41 6.49 4.03
C VAL A 139 -24.54 5.58 3.57
N GLY A 140 -24.68 4.39 4.17
CA GLY A 140 -25.71 3.43 3.80
C GLY A 140 -27.13 3.82 4.24
N THR A 141 -27.27 4.53 5.36
CA THR A 141 -28.57 5.01 5.87
C THR A 141 -28.88 6.46 5.51
N LEU A 142 -27.90 7.19 4.97
CA LEU A 142 -27.96 8.64 4.72
C LEU A 142 -28.27 9.47 5.97
N ASP A 143 -27.92 8.94 7.15
CA ASP A 143 -28.14 9.59 8.45
C ASP A 143 -26.82 10.10 9.03
N THR A 144 -26.67 11.42 9.09
CA THR A 144 -25.47 12.09 9.58
C THR A 144 -25.53 12.48 11.06
N SER A 145 -26.60 12.14 11.77
CA SER A 145 -26.83 12.56 13.16
C SER A 145 -25.75 12.07 14.15
N GLY A 146 -25.05 10.98 13.81
CA GLY A 146 -23.97 10.38 14.59
C GLY A 146 -22.55 10.63 14.08
N PHE A 147 -22.32 11.62 13.21
CA PHE A 147 -20.99 11.84 12.63
C PHE A 147 -19.97 12.34 13.67
N ASP A 148 -18.93 11.53 13.94
CA ASP A 148 -17.79 11.91 14.77
C ASP A 148 -16.67 12.54 13.93
N LEU A 149 -16.58 13.87 13.97
CA LEU A 149 -15.52 14.62 13.30
C LEU A 149 -14.13 14.31 13.87
N VAL A 150 -14.02 14.03 15.17
CA VAL A 150 -12.72 13.75 15.82
C VAL A 150 -12.22 12.39 15.35
N GLY A 151 -13.06 11.35 15.43
CA GLY A 151 -12.77 10.04 14.87
C GLY A 151 -12.38 10.11 13.40
N PHE A 152 -13.07 10.92 12.60
CA PHE A 152 -12.74 11.13 11.18
C PHE A 152 -11.34 11.72 10.98
N VAL A 153 -10.95 12.73 11.75
CA VAL A 153 -9.60 13.30 11.69
C VAL A 153 -8.55 12.28 12.15
N VAL A 154 -8.83 11.49 13.18
CA VAL A 154 -7.96 10.42 13.66
C VAL A 154 -7.78 9.33 12.59
N MET A 155 -8.85 8.98 11.87
CA MET A 155 -8.79 8.06 10.75
C MET A 155 -7.91 8.59 9.61
N ILE A 156 -8.00 9.88 9.27
CA ILE A 156 -7.09 10.49 8.28
C ILE A 156 -5.64 10.42 8.78
N LEU A 157 -5.41 10.76 10.04
CA LEU A 157 -4.08 10.70 10.66
C LEU A 157 -3.50 9.28 10.57
N PHE A 158 -4.32 8.26 10.85
CA PHE A 158 -3.95 6.85 10.68
C PHE A 158 -3.44 6.57 9.25
N PHE A 159 -4.23 6.89 8.22
CA PHE A 159 -3.85 6.59 6.83
C PHE A 159 -2.58 7.32 6.40
N VAL A 160 -2.42 8.58 6.79
CA VAL A 160 -1.22 9.39 6.47
C VAL A 160 0.01 8.81 7.16
N SER A 161 -0.09 8.52 8.46
CA SER A 161 1.02 7.97 9.24
C SER A 161 1.39 6.56 8.80
N PHE A 162 0.40 5.70 8.55
CA PHE A 162 0.57 4.35 8.04
C PHE A 162 1.25 4.36 6.67
N GLY A 163 0.70 5.11 5.69
CA GLY A 163 1.25 5.18 4.35
C GLY A 163 2.65 5.79 4.30
N ALA A 164 2.95 6.77 5.16
CA ALA A 164 4.30 7.30 5.31
C ALA A 164 5.26 6.24 5.87
N ALA A 165 4.85 5.50 6.91
CA ALA A 165 5.65 4.47 7.55
C ALA A 165 5.92 3.28 6.63
N THR A 166 4.91 2.74 5.95
CA THR A 166 5.06 1.59 5.03
C THR A 166 5.91 1.95 3.82
N ARG A 167 5.72 3.14 3.25
CA ARG A 167 6.56 3.64 2.15
C ARG A 167 8.01 3.86 2.59
N ALA A 168 8.23 4.40 3.79
CA ALA A 168 9.58 4.57 4.32
C ALA A 168 10.24 3.21 4.62
N LEU A 169 9.49 2.25 5.17
CA LEU A 169 9.94 0.91 5.47
C LEU A 169 10.35 0.18 4.19
N ASP A 170 9.53 0.23 3.15
CA ASP A 170 9.84 -0.36 1.85
C ASP A 170 11.17 0.18 1.29
N ARG A 171 11.40 1.49 1.37
CA ARG A 171 12.66 2.09 0.93
C ARG A 171 13.87 1.67 1.75
N VAL A 172 13.71 1.51 3.07
CA VAL A 172 14.79 1.04 3.96
C VAL A 172 15.13 -0.42 3.67
N VAL A 173 14.12 -1.29 3.60
CA VAL A 173 14.30 -2.73 3.38
C VAL A 173 14.87 -3.00 1.99
N ILE A 174 14.24 -2.48 0.93
CA ILE A 174 14.67 -2.71 -0.44
C ILE A 174 16.01 -2.01 -0.72
N GLY A 175 16.20 -0.78 -0.19
CA GLY A 175 17.48 -0.08 -0.29
C GLY A 175 18.62 -0.84 0.40
N GLY A 176 18.36 -1.44 1.57
CA GLY A 176 19.32 -2.30 2.27
C GLY A 176 19.62 -3.59 1.53
N VAL A 177 18.61 -4.27 0.99
CA VAL A 177 18.78 -5.49 0.18
C VAL A 177 19.62 -5.20 -1.06
N ARG A 178 19.33 -4.11 -1.78
CA ARG A 178 20.12 -3.72 -2.95
C ARG A 178 21.58 -3.43 -2.60
N ALA A 179 21.84 -2.77 -1.47
CA ALA A 179 23.19 -2.48 -1.01
C ALA A 179 23.99 -3.76 -0.68
N LEU A 180 23.33 -4.78 -0.11
CA LEU A 180 23.95 -6.08 0.17
C LEU A 180 24.22 -6.91 -1.09
N LEU A 181 23.36 -6.81 -2.11
CA LEU A 181 23.51 -7.54 -3.37
C LEU A 181 24.52 -6.89 -4.34
N SER A 182 24.82 -5.60 -4.15
CA SER A 182 25.84 -4.87 -4.93
C SER A 182 27.28 -5.04 -4.42
N TRP A 183 27.48 -5.86 -3.39
CA TRP A 183 28.79 -6.15 -2.78
C TRP A 183 29.24 -7.55 -3.16
#